data_AF-A0A850B9W7-F1
#
_entry.id   AF-A0A850B9W7-F1
#
_cell.length_a   1.000
_cell.length_b   1.000
_cell.length_c   1.000
_cell.angle_alpha   90.00
_cell.angle_beta   90.00
_cell.angle_gamma   90.00
#
_symmetry.space_group_name_H-M   'P 1'
#
loop_
_entity.id
_entity.type
_entity.pdbx_description
1 polymer ?
#
loop_
_entity_poly.entity_id
_entity_poly.type
_entity_poly.pdbx_seq_one_letter_code
_entity_poly.pdbx_strand_id
1 'polypeptide(L)'
;MRRTIVSFVAGLALVAAATLATAQGPGRQGGGRGPGGFGMQGPGMRGAMGGGLGLLRIAEVQAELKMTQPQIAKLDSAQESLRMAMREIFQGGGQDQTPEARQQQFEKLEQLQNKAVAEILDQTQLKRFNELELQRMGSGALSRPTVARELGISEEQQLKIREIRQKQMEEMRASFQGGFQQMTPEERQAQFTKMQEAREKTDAAVLGVLTPAQKARFTEMKGKPFKFPARAPGFGRGNRPGGPGGPGGPGGAPPA
;
A
#
# COMPACT_ATOMS: atom_id res chain seq x y z
N MET A 1 -51.70 -73.11 -3.66
CA MET A 1 -50.31 -72.71 -4.01
C MET A 1 -49.87 -71.57 -3.09
N ARG A 2 -48.59 -71.53 -2.73
CA ARG A 2 -48.01 -70.80 -1.60
C ARG A 2 -47.63 -69.34 -1.95
N ARG A 3 -47.97 -68.41 -1.04
CA ARG A 3 -47.24 -67.25 -0.47
C ARG A 3 -46.22 -66.46 -1.31
N THR A 4 -46.38 -65.14 -1.38
CA THR A 4 -45.44 -64.04 -0.93
C THR A 4 -46.08 -62.68 -1.32
N ILE A 5 -46.60 -61.81 -0.42
CA ILE A 5 -45.97 -60.87 0.54
C ILE A 5 -44.81 -60.06 -0.04
N VAL A 6 -45.03 -58.76 -0.29
CA VAL A 6 -44.17 -57.65 0.19
C VAL A 6 -45.05 -56.42 0.44
N SER A 7 -45.14 -56.02 1.71
CA SER A 7 -45.64 -54.73 2.17
C SER A 7 -44.44 -53.79 2.35
N PHE A 8 -44.54 -52.53 1.95
CA PHE A 8 -43.74 -51.45 2.55
C PHE A 8 -44.59 -50.20 2.76
N VAL A 9 -44.43 -49.67 3.96
CA VAL A 9 -45.26 -48.69 4.66
C VAL A 9 -45.01 -47.29 4.13
N ALA A 10 -46.08 -46.57 3.79
CA ALA A 10 -46.06 -45.14 3.49
C ALA A 10 -46.03 -44.36 4.82
N GLY A 11 -44.86 -43.81 5.16
CA GLY A 11 -44.67 -42.94 6.32
C GLY A 11 -45.06 -41.50 6.00
N LEU A 12 -46.17 -41.07 6.60
CA LEU A 12 -46.64 -39.69 6.69
C LEU A 12 -45.66 -38.86 7.54
N ALA A 13 -45.12 -37.75 7.02
CA ALA A 13 -44.42 -36.76 7.84
C ALA A 13 -44.92 -35.35 7.49
N LEU A 14 -45.48 -34.71 8.50
CA LEU A 14 -46.14 -33.41 8.49
C LEU A 14 -45.24 -32.27 8.01
N VAL A 15 -45.81 -31.43 7.13
CA VAL A 15 -45.36 -30.08 6.84
C VAL A 15 -45.76 -29.17 8.00
N ALA A 16 -44.78 -28.56 8.66
CA ALA A 16 -45.00 -27.41 9.54
C ALA A 16 -44.15 -26.25 9.03
N ALA A 17 -44.80 -25.31 8.36
CA ALA A 17 -44.24 -24.03 7.98
C ALA A 17 -44.23 -23.10 9.19
N ALA A 18 -43.05 -22.65 9.63
CA ALA A 18 -42.90 -21.56 10.59
C ALA A 18 -42.53 -20.29 9.82
N THR A 19 -43.52 -19.43 9.60
CA THR A 19 -43.37 -18.04 9.17
C THR A 19 -42.77 -17.23 10.33
N LEU A 20 -41.49 -16.87 10.24
CA LEU A 20 -40.92 -15.86 11.11
C LEU A 20 -41.20 -14.47 10.52
N ALA A 21 -42.12 -13.78 11.19
CA ALA A 21 -42.52 -12.42 10.96
C ALA A 21 -41.32 -11.46 11.00
N THR A 22 -41.20 -10.61 9.98
CA THR A 22 -40.33 -9.43 9.97
C THR A 22 -40.93 -8.37 10.90
N ALA A 23 -40.48 -8.32 12.15
CA ALA A 23 -40.78 -7.22 13.05
C ALA A 23 -39.82 -6.05 12.77
N GLN A 24 -40.36 -4.96 12.21
CA GLN A 24 -39.69 -3.67 12.12
C GLN A 24 -39.68 -3.01 13.52
N GLY A 25 -38.50 -2.80 14.07
CA GLY A 25 -38.27 -1.98 15.27
C GLY A 25 -37.45 -0.72 14.93
N PRO A 26 -37.69 0.42 15.59
CA PRO A 26 -37.27 1.74 15.12
C PRO A 26 -35.80 2.05 15.42
N GLY A 27 -35.19 2.83 14.53
CA GLY A 27 -34.11 3.79 14.77
C GLY A 27 -32.97 3.39 15.71
N ARG A 28 -31.79 3.09 15.13
CA ARG A 28 -30.52 3.37 15.80
C ARG A 28 -29.57 4.12 14.86
N GLN A 29 -29.74 5.43 14.87
CA GLN A 29 -28.72 6.38 14.50
C GLN A 29 -27.61 6.32 15.57
N GLY A 30 -26.36 6.15 15.15
CA GLY A 30 -25.19 6.41 15.98
C GLY A 30 -24.33 5.19 16.32
N GLY A 31 -23.04 5.32 16.00
CA GLY A 31 -21.96 4.64 16.72
C GLY A 31 -21.20 3.61 15.90
N GLY A 32 -19.94 3.92 15.57
CA GLY A 32 -18.97 2.89 15.18
C GLY A 32 -18.07 3.19 14.00
N ARG A 33 -17.53 4.41 13.85
CA ARG A 33 -16.22 4.53 13.21
C ARG A 33 -15.21 3.82 14.11
N GLY A 34 -14.94 2.54 13.82
CA GLY A 34 -13.96 1.77 14.55
C GLY A 34 -12.58 2.43 14.51
N PRO A 35 -11.82 2.44 15.62
CA PRO A 35 -10.46 2.94 15.63
C PRO A 35 -9.54 1.90 14.95
N GLY A 36 -9.27 2.08 13.65
CA GLY A 36 -8.57 1.03 12.90
C GLY A 36 -7.94 1.47 11.58
N GLY A 37 -7.40 2.67 11.51
CA GLY A 37 -6.82 3.25 10.28
C GLY A 37 -5.32 3.02 10.07
N PHE A 38 -4.68 2.08 10.77
CA PHE A 38 -3.21 1.91 10.76
C PHE A 38 -2.70 0.50 10.42
N GLY A 39 -3.58 -0.46 10.07
CA GLY A 39 -3.17 -1.82 9.68
C GLY A 39 -2.74 -1.98 8.21
N MET A 40 -3.05 -1.00 7.35
CA MET A 40 -2.83 -1.05 5.89
C MET A 40 -1.64 -0.20 5.42
N GLN A 41 -0.77 0.24 6.34
CA GLN A 41 0.32 1.20 6.08
C GLN A 41 1.69 0.71 6.57
N GLY A 42 1.89 -0.61 6.58
CA GLY A 42 3.20 -1.19 6.80
C GLY A 42 4.24 -0.62 5.81
N PRO A 43 5.53 -0.51 6.19
CA PRO A 43 6.58 -0.01 5.29
C PRO A 43 6.63 -0.70 3.92
N GLY A 44 6.25 -1.98 3.85
CA GLY A 44 6.10 -2.72 2.58
C GLY A 44 5.01 -2.14 1.65
N MET A 45 3.86 -1.73 2.19
CA MET A 45 2.79 -1.09 1.41
C MET A 45 3.16 0.33 0.97
N ARG A 46 3.88 1.08 1.82
CA ARG A 46 4.37 2.44 1.48
C ARG A 46 5.54 2.43 0.48
N GLY A 47 6.37 1.38 0.50
CA GLY A 47 7.40 1.12 -0.51
C GLY A 47 6.79 0.72 -1.85
N ALA A 48 5.82 -0.22 -1.83
CA ALA A 48 5.08 -0.65 -3.02
C ALA A 48 4.22 0.48 -3.66
N MET A 49 3.78 1.47 -2.87
CA MET A 49 3.05 2.66 -3.33
C MET A 49 3.98 3.85 -3.66
N GLY A 50 5.27 3.76 -3.36
CA GLY A 50 6.25 4.86 -3.47
C GLY A 50 7.28 4.69 -4.60
N GLY A 51 7.36 3.49 -5.18
CA GLY A 51 8.15 3.15 -6.37
C GLY A 51 7.25 2.74 -7.55
N GLY A 52 7.85 2.17 -8.60
CA GLY A 52 7.16 1.67 -9.78
C GLY A 52 6.35 2.74 -10.51
N LEU A 53 5.11 2.42 -10.86
CA LEU A 53 4.23 3.36 -11.58
C LEU A 53 3.97 4.66 -10.81
N GLY A 54 4.06 4.64 -9.47
CA GLY A 54 3.89 5.83 -8.65
C GLY A 54 4.97 6.89 -8.90
N LEU A 55 6.20 6.47 -9.23
CA LEU A 55 7.32 7.38 -9.52
C LEU A 55 7.16 8.06 -10.88
N LEU A 56 6.65 7.35 -11.88
CA LEU A 56 6.35 7.88 -13.21
C LEU A 56 5.23 8.93 -13.23
N ARG A 57 4.48 9.09 -12.13
CA ARG A 57 3.46 10.14 -11.99
C ARG A 57 4.01 11.51 -11.64
N ILE A 58 5.27 11.56 -11.22
CA ILE A 58 5.92 12.81 -10.83
C ILE A 58 6.29 13.56 -12.11
N ALA A 59 5.79 14.79 -12.28
CA ALA A 59 5.99 15.58 -13.50
C ALA A 59 7.48 15.78 -13.80
N GLU A 60 8.30 16.01 -12.78
CA GLU A 60 9.75 16.15 -12.91
C GLU A 60 10.42 14.85 -13.35
N VAL A 61 9.89 13.68 -12.95
CA VAL A 61 10.38 12.38 -13.42
C VAL A 61 9.98 12.15 -14.88
N GLN A 62 8.76 12.51 -15.25
CA GLN A 62 8.32 12.45 -16.65
C GLN A 62 9.20 13.32 -17.55
N ALA A 63 9.53 14.53 -17.10
CA ALA A 63 10.42 15.45 -17.79
C ALA A 63 11.86 14.90 -17.88
N GLU A 64 12.41 14.36 -16.79
CA GLU A 64 13.73 13.72 -16.74
C GLU A 64 13.83 12.55 -17.72
N LEU A 65 12.79 11.71 -17.77
CA LEU A 65 12.70 10.56 -18.67
C LEU A 65 12.26 10.96 -20.09
N LYS A 66 11.93 12.23 -20.32
CA LYS A 66 11.40 12.75 -21.58
C LYS A 66 10.22 11.89 -22.09
N MET A 67 9.31 11.53 -21.18
CA MET A 67 8.17 10.69 -21.51
C MET A 67 7.31 11.37 -22.57
N THR A 68 6.94 10.61 -23.60
CA THR A 68 6.07 11.09 -24.68
C THR A 68 4.61 11.06 -24.26
N GLN A 69 3.75 11.83 -24.96
CA GLN A 69 2.31 11.82 -24.68
C GLN A 69 1.67 10.42 -24.77
N PRO A 70 2.02 9.55 -25.76
CA PRO A 70 1.55 8.17 -25.77
C PRO A 70 1.99 7.35 -24.55
N GLN A 71 3.20 7.57 -24.04
CA GLN A 71 3.69 6.87 -22.84
C GLN A 71 2.95 7.34 -21.57
N ILE A 72 2.65 8.63 -21.48
CA ILE A 72 1.86 9.20 -20.38
C ILE A 72 0.42 8.64 -20.42
N ALA A 73 -0.20 8.55 -21.60
CA ALA A 73 -1.52 7.94 -21.73
C ALA A 73 -1.52 6.46 -21.31
N LYS A 74 -0.50 5.68 -21.72
CA LYS A 74 -0.33 4.29 -21.28
C LYS A 74 -0.14 4.18 -19.76
N LEU A 75 0.59 5.11 -19.15
CA LEU A 75 0.80 5.15 -17.71
C LEU A 75 -0.54 5.30 -16.94
N ASP A 76 -1.46 6.13 -17.44
CA ASP A 76 -2.78 6.30 -16.81
C ASP A 76 -3.60 5.01 -16.87
N SER A 77 -3.63 4.34 -18.03
CA SER A 77 -4.28 3.03 -18.16
C SER A 77 -3.65 1.96 -17.26
N ALA A 78 -2.32 1.90 -17.22
CA ALA A 78 -1.59 0.96 -16.37
C ALA A 78 -1.89 1.17 -14.87
N GLN A 79 -2.11 2.41 -14.44
CA GLN A 79 -2.52 2.71 -13.07
C GLN A 79 -3.92 2.23 -12.76
N GLU A 80 -4.86 2.39 -13.68
CA GLU A 80 -6.21 1.89 -13.50
C GLU A 80 -6.21 0.37 -13.37
N SER A 81 -5.48 -0.33 -14.24
CA SER A 81 -5.27 -1.77 -14.13
C SER A 81 -4.60 -2.16 -12.81
N LEU A 82 -3.56 -1.45 -12.37
CA LEU A 82 -2.91 -1.73 -11.10
C LEU A 82 -3.86 -1.50 -9.91
N ARG A 83 -4.71 -0.46 -9.94
CA ARG A 83 -5.71 -0.20 -8.90
C ARG A 83 -6.75 -1.32 -8.83
N MET A 84 -7.19 -1.83 -9.98
CA MET A 84 -8.10 -2.98 -10.03
C MET A 84 -7.43 -4.25 -9.50
N ALA A 85 -6.19 -4.52 -9.93
CA ALA A 85 -5.41 -5.66 -9.46
C ALA A 85 -5.15 -5.57 -7.95
N MET A 86 -4.83 -4.38 -7.41
CA MET A 86 -4.73 -4.18 -5.97
C MET A 86 -6.06 -4.47 -5.28
N ARG A 87 -7.18 -3.96 -5.81
CA ARG A 87 -8.50 -4.24 -5.23
C ARG A 87 -8.76 -5.73 -5.18
N GLU A 88 -8.47 -6.47 -6.25
CA GLU A 88 -8.67 -7.93 -6.37
C GLU A 88 -7.74 -8.71 -5.44
N ILE A 89 -6.44 -8.41 -5.46
CA ILE A 89 -5.41 -9.05 -4.63
C ILE A 89 -5.73 -8.89 -3.14
N PHE A 90 -6.27 -7.72 -2.75
CA PHE A 90 -6.65 -7.44 -1.37
C PHE A 90 -8.14 -7.66 -1.08
N GLN A 91 -8.96 -8.09 -2.06
CA GLN A 91 -10.43 -8.19 -1.92
C GLN A 91 -10.89 -9.30 -0.97
N GLY A 92 -9.98 -10.14 -0.49
CA GLY A 92 -10.25 -11.19 0.50
C GLY A 92 -9.29 -11.17 1.70
N GLY A 93 -8.47 -10.13 1.84
CA GLY A 93 -7.45 -10.03 2.88
C GLY A 93 -7.94 -9.31 4.12
N GLY A 94 -8.58 -10.02 5.04
CA GLY A 94 -8.78 -9.55 6.41
C GLY A 94 -7.44 -9.38 7.17
N GLN A 95 -7.49 -8.84 8.38
CA GLN A 95 -6.30 -8.73 9.26
C GLN A 95 -5.61 -10.07 9.54
N ASP A 96 -6.29 -11.19 9.28
CA ASP A 96 -5.88 -12.57 9.62
C ASP A 96 -5.05 -13.30 8.54
N GLN A 97 -4.57 -12.60 7.50
CA GLN A 97 -3.69 -13.21 6.51
C GLN A 97 -2.34 -13.62 7.12
N THR A 98 -1.84 -14.81 6.75
CA THR A 98 -0.50 -15.25 7.15
C THR A 98 0.58 -14.34 6.55
N PRO A 99 1.76 -14.23 7.20
CA PRO A 99 2.89 -13.47 6.66
C PRO A 99 3.28 -13.90 5.23
N GLU A 100 3.22 -15.19 4.93
CA GLU A 100 3.60 -15.75 3.62
C GLU A 100 2.60 -15.37 2.54
N ALA A 101 1.30 -15.46 2.83
CA ALA A 101 0.25 -15.03 1.90
C ALA A 101 0.41 -13.54 1.58
N ARG A 102 0.68 -12.71 2.60
CA ARG A 102 0.93 -11.29 2.44
C ARG A 102 2.17 -11.01 1.60
N GLN A 103 3.26 -11.76 1.80
CA GLN A 103 4.47 -11.63 1.00
C GLN A 103 4.20 -11.95 -0.49
N GLN A 104 3.51 -13.05 -0.78
CA GLN A 104 3.17 -13.42 -2.15
C GLN A 104 2.32 -12.36 -2.86
N GLN A 105 1.37 -11.73 -2.15
CA GLN A 105 0.59 -10.62 -2.68
C GLN A 105 1.46 -9.42 -3.06
N PHE A 106 2.43 -9.07 -2.21
CA PHE A 106 3.38 -8.00 -2.49
C PHE A 106 4.28 -8.32 -3.69
N GLU A 107 4.80 -9.54 -3.78
CA GLU A 107 5.61 -9.98 -4.92
C GLU A 107 4.81 -9.92 -6.22
N LYS A 108 3.54 -10.36 -6.20
CA LYS A 108 2.65 -10.26 -7.37
C LYS A 108 2.42 -8.81 -7.79
N LEU A 109 2.21 -7.90 -6.85
CA LEU A 109 2.07 -6.47 -7.14
C LEU A 109 3.35 -5.85 -7.70
N GLU A 110 4.51 -6.20 -7.14
CA GLU A 110 5.80 -5.73 -7.65
C GLU A 110 6.01 -6.21 -9.09
N GLN A 111 5.72 -7.48 -9.39
CA GLN A 111 5.83 -8.04 -10.74
C GLN A 111 4.92 -7.31 -11.74
N LEU A 112 3.65 -7.07 -11.38
CA LEU A 112 2.71 -6.33 -12.21
C LEU A 112 3.20 -4.90 -12.49
N GLN A 113 3.72 -4.22 -11.47
CA GLN A 113 4.28 -2.88 -11.62
C GLN A 113 5.51 -2.88 -12.54
N ASN A 114 6.47 -3.77 -12.31
CA ASN A 114 7.69 -3.86 -13.10
C ASN A 114 7.38 -4.15 -14.58
N LYS A 115 6.42 -5.04 -14.83
CA LYS A 115 5.97 -5.35 -16.19
C LYS A 115 5.35 -4.12 -16.87
N ALA A 116 4.43 -3.43 -16.20
CA ALA A 116 3.80 -2.24 -16.74
C ALA A 116 4.82 -1.12 -17.03
N VAL A 117 5.80 -0.91 -16.15
CA VAL A 117 6.89 0.05 -16.39
C VAL A 117 7.68 -0.31 -17.65
N ALA A 118 8.06 -1.58 -17.81
CA ALA A 118 8.83 -2.05 -18.96
C ALA A 118 8.06 -1.98 -20.30
N GLU A 119 6.72 -2.02 -20.27
CA GLU A 119 5.88 -1.83 -21.46
C GLU A 119 5.68 -0.36 -21.84
N ILE A 120 5.88 0.56 -20.89
CA ILE A 120 5.74 2.01 -21.09
C ILE A 120 7.07 2.62 -21.56
N LEU A 121 8.17 2.26 -20.91
CA LEU A 121 9.48 2.89 -21.10
C LEU A 121 10.34 2.13 -22.11
N ASP A 122 11.10 2.86 -22.93
CA ASP A 122 12.18 2.24 -23.71
C ASP A 122 13.38 1.85 -22.82
N GLN A 123 14.39 1.19 -23.39
CA GLN A 123 15.55 0.71 -22.62
C GLN A 123 16.38 1.83 -21.97
N THR A 124 16.48 2.98 -22.64
CA THR A 124 17.24 4.13 -22.11
C THR A 124 16.48 4.76 -20.95
N GLN A 125 15.18 4.96 -21.11
CA GLN A 125 14.29 5.46 -20.07
C GLN A 125 14.21 4.49 -18.89
N LEU A 126 14.14 3.19 -19.13
CA LEU A 126 14.08 2.17 -18.09
C LEU A 126 15.37 2.16 -17.25
N LYS A 127 16.54 2.27 -17.89
CA LYS A 127 17.80 2.42 -17.16
C LYS A 127 17.78 3.64 -16.26
N ARG A 128 17.40 4.80 -16.79
CA ARG A 128 17.32 6.03 -15.98
C ARG A 128 16.25 5.93 -14.89
N PHE A 129 15.12 5.30 -15.17
CA PHE A 129 14.07 5.06 -14.20
C PHE A 129 14.57 4.22 -13.02
N ASN A 130 15.31 3.15 -13.27
CA ASN A 130 15.90 2.32 -12.22
C ASN A 130 16.87 3.13 -11.33
N GLU A 131 17.70 4.00 -11.93
CA GLU A 131 18.55 4.94 -11.18
C GLU A 131 17.72 5.84 -10.26
N LEU A 132 16.61 6.41 -10.77
CA LEU A 132 15.69 7.25 -10.00
C LEU A 132 15.01 6.48 -8.88
N GLU A 133 14.59 5.22 -9.13
CA GLU A 133 14.03 4.36 -8.09
C GLU A 133 15.04 4.13 -6.96
N LEU A 134 16.31 3.83 -7.29
CA LEU A 134 17.37 3.63 -6.32
C LEU A 134 17.62 4.89 -5.48
N GLN A 135 17.64 6.06 -6.12
CA GLN A 135 17.76 7.35 -5.42
C GLN A 135 16.56 7.62 -4.51
N ARG A 136 15.35 7.32 -4.98
CA ARG A 136 14.10 7.55 -4.24
C ARG A 136 13.96 6.65 -3.02
N MET A 137 14.36 5.38 -3.16
CA MET A 137 14.25 4.37 -2.09
C MET A 137 15.39 4.43 -1.08
N GLY A 138 16.55 4.94 -1.46
CA GLY A 138 17.72 4.98 -0.59
C GLY A 138 18.09 3.58 -0.08
N SER A 139 18.36 3.43 1.22
CA SER A 139 18.72 2.13 1.82
C SER A 139 17.65 1.05 1.58
N GLY A 140 16.39 1.46 1.41
CA GLY A 140 15.25 0.57 1.14
C GLY A 140 15.41 -0.25 -0.13
N ALA A 141 16.21 0.22 -1.09
CA ALA A 141 16.46 -0.52 -2.32
C ALA A 141 17.19 -1.85 -2.09
N LEU A 142 17.95 -1.99 -0.99
CA LEU A 142 18.77 -3.18 -0.71
C LEU A 142 17.93 -4.44 -0.43
N SER A 143 16.65 -4.30 -0.12
CA SER A 143 15.73 -5.43 0.01
C SER A 143 15.13 -5.89 -1.32
N ARG A 144 15.35 -5.16 -2.43
CA ARG A 144 14.87 -5.59 -3.74
C ARG A 144 15.75 -6.73 -4.26
N PRO A 145 15.18 -7.85 -4.74
CA PRO A 145 15.96 -8.98 -5.22
C PRO A 145 16.97 -8.65 -6.33
N THR A 146 16.63 -7.73 -7.23
CA THR A 146 17.52 -7.29 -8.31
C THR A 146 18.74 -6.55 -7.78
N VAL A 147 18.52 -5.58 -6.88
CA VAL A 147 19.58 -4.78 -6.25
C VAL A 147 20.46 -5.63 -5.34
N ALA A 148 19.84 -6.50 -4.54
CA ALA A 148 20.56 -7.43 -3.68
C ALA A 148 21.49 -8.35 -4.47
N ARG A 149 21.01 -8.90 -5.60
CA ARG A 149 21.85 -9.72 -6.50
C ARG A 149 22.97 -8.92 -7.14
N GLU A 150 22.68 -7.73 -7.66
CA GLU A 150 23.69 -6.89 -8.33
C GLU A 150 24.81 -6.44 -7.37
N LEU A 151 24.47 -6.20 -6.11
CA LEU A 151 25.44 -5.89 -5.05
C LEU A 151 26.07 -7.13 -4.41
N GLY A 152 25.65 -8.34 -4.78
CA GLY A 152 26.11 -9.57 -4.15
C GLY A 152 25.91 -9.57 -2.63
N ILE A 153 24.75 -9.09 -2.15
CA ILE A 153 24.44 -9.04 -0.72
C ILE A 153 24.30 -10.48 -0.21
N SER A 154 25.11 -10.87 0.78
CA SER A 154 25.07 -12.22 1.35
C SER A 154 23.81 -12.45 2.20
N GLU A 155 23.49 -13.72 2.47
CA GLU A 155 22.38 -14.08 3.36
C GLU A 155 22.56 -13.49 4.77
N GLU A 156 23.79 -13.46 5.28
CA GLU A 156 24.11 -12.85 6.57
C GLU A 156 23.85 -11.33 6.56
N GLN A 157 24.23 -10.64 5.48
CA GLN A 157 23.94 -9.21 5.34
C GLN A 157 22.43 -8.97 5.21
N GLN A 158 21.71 -9.80 4.46
CA GLN A 158 20.25 -9.75 4.35
C GLN A 158 19.58 -9.92 5.72
N LEU A 159 20.04 -10.88 6.54
CA LEU A 159 19.55 -11.08 7.90
C LEU A 159 19.79 -9.85 8.77
N LYS A 160 21.01 -9.30 8.80
CA LYS A 160 21.33 -8.08 9.56
C LYS A 160 20.47 -6.90 9.13
N ILE A 161 20.27 -6.71 7.82
CA ILE A 161 19.40 -5.64 7.30
C ILE A 161 17.95 -5.84 7.78
N ARG A 162 17.42 -7.07 7.75
CA ARG A 162 16.08 -7.37 8.25
C ARG A 162 15.94 -7.08 9.74
N GLU A 163 16.91 -7.50 10.55
CA GLU A 163 16.91 -7.25 12.01
C GLU A 163 16.95 -5.76 12.34
N ILE A 164 17.79 -4.98 11.66
CA ILE A 164 17.87 -3.52 11.83
C ILE A 164 16.51 -2.87 11.54
N ARG A 165 15.86 -3.29 10.44
CA ARG A 165 14.53 -2.77 10.06
C ARG A 165 13.44 -3.21 11.02
N GLN A 166 13.48 -4.45 11.49
CA GLN A 166 12.51 -4.97 12.45
C GLN A 166 12.58 -4.21 13.78
N LYS A 167 13.77 -4.00 14.33
CA LYS A 167 13.97 -3.20 15.54
C LYS A 167 13.42 -1.78 15.38
N GLN A 168 13.69 -1.14 14.24
CA GLN A 168 13.12 0.17 13.95
C GLN A 168 11.58 0.16 13.86
N MET A 169 10.99 -0.89 13.27
CA MET A 169 9.53 -1.01 13.24
C MET A 169 8.94 -1.19 14.63
N GLU A 170 9.57 -1.97 15.50
CA GLU A 170 9.15 -2.18 16.89
C GLU A 170 9.23 -0.88 17.71
N GLU A 171 10.36 -0.16 17.61
CA GLU A 171 10.55 1.16 18.23
C GLU A 171 9.52 2.18 17.74
N MET A 172 9.24 2.19 16.43
CA MET A 172 8.23 3.06 15.84
C MET A 172 6.84 2.65 16.30
N ARG A 173 6.52 1.36 16.39
CA ARG A 173 5.21 0.91 16.89
C ARG A 173 4.99 1.33 18.34
N ALA A 174 6.00 1.17 19.20
CA ALA A 174 5.95 1.62 20.59
C ALA A 174 5.74 3.14 20.69
N SER A 175 6.44 3.90 19.87
CA SER A 175 6.34 5.38 19.82
C SER A 175 4.98 5.90 19.36
N PHE A 176 4.12 5.03 18.80
CA PHE A 176 2.82 5.39 18.23
C PHE A 176 1.62 4.84 19.01
N GLN A 177 1.84 4.12 20.12
CA GLN A 177 0.77 3.54 20.93
C GLN A 177 -0.22 4.57 21.51
N GLY A 178 0.16 5.85 21.62
CA GLY A 178 -0.71 6.94 22.09
C GLY A 178 -1.67 7.54 21.05
N GLY A 179 -1.55 7.16 19.77
CA GLY A 179 -2.43 7.63 18.70
C GLY A 179 -2.13 9.05 18.18
N PHE A 180 -2.11 9.20 16.85
CA PHE A 180 -1.80 10.47 16.17
C PHE A 180 -2.93 11.51 16.22
N GLN A 181 -4.14 11.09 16.60
CA GLN A 181 -5.36 11.90 16.54
C GLN A 181 -5.54 12.81 17.77
N GLN A 182 -4.91 12.45 18.89
CA GLN A 182 -4.97 13.20 20.14
C GLN A 182 -3.81 14.18 20.31
N MET A 183 -2.84 14.17 19.38
CA MET A 183 -1.65 15.03 19.44
C MET A 183 -1.94 16.44 18.94
N THR A 184 -1.38 17.44 19.62
CA THR A 184 -1.36 18.84 19.17
C THR A 184 -0.57 18.99 17.86
N PRO A 185 -0.73 20.09 17.11
CA PRO A 185 0.12 20.38 15.96
C PRO A 185 1.62 20.33 16.27
N GLU A 186 2.03 20.84 17.42
CA GLU A 186 3.42 20.89 17.89
C GLU A 186 3.94 19.48 18.22
N GLU A 187 3.15 18.67 18.92
CA GLU A 187 3.49 17.27 19.22
C GLU A 187 3.61 16.44 17.95
N ARG A 188 2.71 16.66 16.97
CA ARG A 188 2.81 16.00 15.67
C ARG A 188 4.08 16.40 14.94
N GLN A 189 4.43 17.69 14.95
CA GLN A 189 5.66 18.16 14.31
C GLN A 189 6.90 17.54 14.96
N ALA A 190 6.96 17.52 16.30
CA ALA A 190 8.05 16.85 17.02
C ALA A 190 8.12 15.35 16.69
N GLN A 191 6.98 14.67 16.61
CA GLN A 191 6.91 13.26 16.22
C GLN A 191 7.34 13.03 14.76
N PHE A 192 7.04 13.97 13.85
CA PHE A 192 7.55 13.92 12.48
C PHE A 192 9.07 14.05 12.43
N THR A 193 9.67 14.98 13.18
CA THR A 193 11.13 15.13 13.28
C THR A 193 11.76 13.86 13.83
N LYS A 194 11.25 13.32 14.95
CA LYS A 194 11.73 12.05 15.53
C LYS A 194 11.66 10.89 14.54
N MET A 195 10.58 10.80 13.76
CA MET A 195 10.47 9.79 12.70
C MET A 195 11.51 9.95 11.59
N GLN A 196 11.86 11.19 11.23
CA GLN A 196 12.88 11.46 10.21
C GLN A 196 14.25 11.06 10.73
N GLU A 197 14.62 11.50 11.93
CA GLU A 197 15.88 11.12 12.59
C GLU A 197 16.01 9.59 12.74
N ALA A 198 14.94 8.92 13.17
CA ALA A 198 14.92 7.46 13.26
C ALA A 198 15.15 6.79 11.90
N ARG A 199 14.55 7.32 10.82
CA ARG A 199 14.77 6.82 9.46
C ARG A 199 16.21 7.03 9.01
N GLU A 200 16.77 8.21 9.21
CA GLU A 200 18.16 8.52 8.85
C GLU A 200 19.15 7.61 9.59
N LYS A 201 18.93 7.42 10.90
CA LYS A 201 19.73 6.50 11.72
C LYS A 201 19.65 5.06 11.20
N THR A 202 18.45 4.58 10.89
CA THR A 202 18.26 3.24 10.32
C THR A 202 18.91 3.11 8.95
N ASP A 203 18.80 4.13 8.09
CA ASP A 203 19.42 4.13 6.77
C ASP A 203 20.95 4.07 6.88
N ALA A 204 21.54 4.85 7.80
CA ALA A 204 22.97 4.80 8.08
C ALA A 204 23.40 3.41 8.59
N ALA A 205 22.64 2.82 9.52
CA ALA A 205 22.92 1.49 10.05
C ALA A 205 22.84 0.41 8.96
N VAL A 206 21.81 0.45 8.12
CA VAL A 206 21.63 -0.48 6.99
C VAL A 206 22.79 -0.34 5.99
N LEU A 207 23.15 0.88 5.60
CA LEU A 207 24.30 1.10 4.72
C LEU A 207 25.61 0.66 5.38
N GLY A 208 25.71 0.74 6.71
CA GLY A 208 26.84 0.25 7.50
C GLY A 208 27.12 -1.24 7.34
N VAL A 209 26.12 -2.06 6.99
CA VAL A 209 26.26 -3.50 6.74
C VAL A 209 27.00 -3.81 5.43
N LEU A 210 26.98 -2.88 4.48
CA LEU A 210 27.62 -3.06 3.19
C LEU A 210 29.15 -2.91 3.27
N THR A 211 29.85 -3.72 2.49
CA THR A 211 31.30 -3.57 2.30
C THR A 211 31.62 -2.26 1.54
N PRO A 212 32.87 -1.76 1.59
CA PRO A 212 33.26 -0.59 0.81
C PRO A 212 32.99 -0.75 -0.69
N ALA A 213 33.25 -1.93 -1.25
CA ALA A 213 32.98 -2.24 -2.66
C ALA A 213 31.48 -2.18 -2.98
N GLN A 214 30.63 -2.74 -2.12
CA GLN A 214 29.18 -2.67 -2.27
C GLN A 214 28.64 -1.24 -2.16
N LYS A 215 29.18 -0.41 -1.26
CA LYS A 215 28.81 1.00 -1.15
C LYS A 215 29.17 1.78 -2.42
N ALA A 216 30.37 1.55 -2.95
CA ALA A 216 30.83 2.16 -4.20
C ALA A 216 29.91 1.75 -5.37
N ARG A 217 29.63 0.45 -5.52
CA ARG A 217 28.73 -0.05 -6.56
C ARG A 217 27.31 0.50 -6.41
N PHE A 218 26.78 0.54 -5.18
CA PHE A 218 25.45 1.11 -4.93
C PHE A 218 25.37 2.59 -5.28
N THR A 219 26.48 3.33 -5.12
CA THR A 219 26.57 4.74 -5.51
C THR A 219 26.62 4.89 -7.03
N GLU A 220 27.38 4.04 -7.71
CA GLU A 220 27.42 3.99 -9.17
C GLU A 220 26.04 3.67 -9.77
N MET A 221 25.35 2.67 -9.22
CA MET A 221 24.01 2.26 -9.67
C MET A 221 22.96 3.37 -9.54
N LYS A 222 23.13 4.32 -8.62
CA LYS A 222 22.22 5.47 -8.50
C LYS A 222 22.35 6.45 -9.66
N GLY A 223 23.43 6.40 -10.43
CA GLY A 223 23.65 7.27 -11.58
C GLY A 223 23.65 8.76 -11.22
N LYS A 224 23.22 9.60 -12.17
CA LYS A 224 23.24 11.06 -12.01
C LYS A 224 22.25 11.52 -10.92
N PRO A 225 22.65 12.36 -9.95
CA PRO A 225 21.74 12.88 -8.93
C PRO A 225 20.49 13.54 -9.53
N PHE A 226 19.34 13.32 -8.90
CA PHE A 226 18.07 13.88 -9.29
C PHE A 226 17.37 14.51 -8.07
N LYS A 227 16.90 15.76 -8.23
CA LYS A 227 16.17 16.46 -7.19
C LYS A 227 14.68 16.18 -7.33
N PHE A 228 14.17 15.26 -6.52
CA PHE A 228 12.73 15.01 -6.45
C PHE A 228 11.98 16.24 -5.88
N PRO A 229 10.74 16.49 -6.31
CA PRO A 229 9.90 17.47 -5.64
C PRO A 229 9.69 17.07 -4.19
N ALA A 230 9.56 18.07 -3.32
CA ALA A 230 9.18 17.86 -1.94
C ALA A 230 7.89 17.03 -1.92
N ARG A 231 7.91 15.92 -1.18
CA ARG A 231 6.72 15.08 -1.03
C ARG A 231 5.67 15.96 -0.36
N ALA A 232 4.63 16.33 -1.11
CA ALA A 232 3.53 17.12 -0.56
C ALA A 232 3.08 16.45 0.75
N PRO A 233 3.02 17.18 1.87
CA PRO A 233 2.43 16.66 3.09
C PRO A 233 1.07 16.10 2.71
N GLY A 234 0.88 14.81 2.99
CA GLY A 234 -0.26 14.05 2.46
C GLY A 234 -1.54 14.86 2.54
N PHE A 235 -2.27 14.91 1.42
CA PHE A 235 -3.64 15.41 1.35
C PHE A 235 -4.53 14.53 2.24
N GLY A 236 -4.46 14.84 3.53
CA GLY A 236 -5.37 14.47 4.61
C GLY A 236 -5.89 15.76 5.21
N ARG A 237 -6.50 16.61 4.38
CA ARG A 237 -7.40 17.66 4.84
C ARG A 237 -8.66 17.54 4.00
N GLY A 238 -9.75 17.18 4.66
CA GLY A 238 -11.08 17.54 4.21
C GLY A 238 -11.14 19.06 4.08
N ASN A 239 -10.86 19.54 2.87
CA ASN A 239 -11.17 20.86 2.36
C ASN A 239 -11.13 20.71 0.83
N ARG A 240 -12.19 20.14 0.25
CA ARG A 240 -12.58 20.53 -1.11
C ARG A 240 -13.04 21.99 -0.97
N PRO A 241 -12.38 22.97 -1.61
CA PRO A 241 -13.01 24.26 -1.85
C PRO A 241 -14.35 23.98 -2.55
N GLY A 242 -15.41 24.65 -2.09
CA GLY A 242 -16.74 24.53 -2.66
C GLY A 242 -16.68 24.58 -4.18
N GLY A 243 -17.19 23.53 -4.82
CA GLY A 243 -17.54 23.59 -6.24
C GLY A 243 -18.64 24.63 -6.43
N PRO A 244 -18.68 25.33 -7.59
CA PRO A 244 -19.65 26.39 -7.86
C PRO A 244 -21.09 25.89 -7.67
N GLY A 245 -21.93 26.77 -7.14
CA GLY A 245 -23.30 26.50 -6.71
C GLY A 245 -24.14 25.71 -7.69
N GLY A 246 -24.80 24.67 -7.17
CA GLY A 246 -26.02 24.12 -7.74
C GLY A 246 -27.22 24.98 -7.28
N PRO A 247 -28.21 25.27 -8.14
CA PRO A 247 -29.33 26.15 -7.81
C PRO A 247 -30.11 25.66 -6.58
N GLY A 248 -30.46 26.62 -5.71
CA GLY A 248 -31.25 26.39 -4.51
C GLY A 248 -32.61 25.74 -4.81
N GLY A 249 -32.89 24.64 -4.13
CA GLY A 249 -34.24 24.12 -3.97
C GLY A 249 -34.97 24.90 -2.87
N PRO A 250 -36.24 25.29 -3.06
CA PRO A 250 -36.96 26.18 -2.15
C PRO A 250 -37.21 25.53 -0.78
N GLY A 251 -36.99 26.33 0.26
CA GLY A 251 -37.13 25.95 1.66
C GLY A 251 -38.56 25.59 2.05
N GLY A 252 -38.70 24.46 2.74
CA GLY A 252 -39.87 24.13 3.53
C GLY A 252 -39.73 24.71 4.94
N ALA A 253 -40.70 25.52 5.36
CA ALA A 253 -40.82 26.04 6.71
C ALA A 253 -41.10 24.91 7.73
N PRO A 254 -40.66 25.03 9.00
CA PRO A 254 -41.07 24.10 10.05
C PRO A 254 -42.48 24.45 10.57
N PRO A 255 -43.33 23.46 10.89
CA PRO A 255 -44.59 23.71 11.57
C PRO A 255 -44.39 24.04 13.06
N ALA A 256 -45.36 24.77 13.59
CA ALA A 256 -45.49 25.26 14.96
C ALA A 256 -45.63 24.15 16.01
#